data_AF-A0A2J6PDI6-F1
#
_entry.id   AF-A0A2J6PDI6-F1
#
_cell.length_a   1.000
_cell.length_b   1.000
_cell.length_c   1.000
_cell.angle_alpha   90.00
_cell.angle_beta   90.00
_cell.angle_gamma   90.00
#
_symmetry.space_group_name_H-M   'P 1'
#
loop_
_entity.id
_entity.type
_entity.pdbx_description
1 polymer ?
#
loop_
_entity_poly.entity_id
_entity_poly.type
_entity_poly.pdbx_seq_one_letter_code
_entity_poly.pdbx_strand_id
1 'polypeptide(L)'
;SEPLIYNTQHQVLICRSCQTIIGPRWQAIKRHLRGEPHRALGPALKAYRAYTDSLTLQTLNGLRQGKPQLPCAPLEFLVTFAGYSCLLYEHTTGPARFFTTYLPRLQRNHLPSHGQTAQEHRLTPL
;
A
#
# COMPACT_ATOMS: atom_id res chain seq x y z
N SER A 1 0.37 -2.64 24.40
CA SER A 1 -0.42 -2.88 23.18
C SER A 1 0.49 -3.46 22.13
N GLU A 2 0.10 -4.57 21.50
CA GLU A 2 0.88 -5.18 20.43
C GLU A 2 0.80 -4.29 19.17
N PRO A 3 1.94 -3.89 18.58
CA PRO A 3 1.99 -2.96 17.45
C PRO A 3 1.55 -3.59 16.14
N LEU A 4 1.56 -4.92 16.02
CA LEU A 4 1.24 -5.62 14.78
C LEU A 4 -0.20 -6.13 14.81
N ILE A 5 -0.97 -5.77 13.79
CA ILE A 5 -2.35 -6.22 13.57
C ILE A 5 -2.38 -7.04 12.28
N TYR A 6 -2.98 -8.22 12.35
CA TYR A 6 -3.23 -9.04 11.17
C TYR A 6 -4.57 -8.68 10.54
N ASN A 7 -4.53 -8.21 9.29
CA ASN A 7 -5.72 -8.03 8.49
C ASN A 7 -6.03 -9.35 7.77
N THR A 8 -7.10 -10.02 8.18
CA THR A 8 -7.50 -11.33 7.65
C THR A 8 -7.99 -11.27 6.21
N GLN A 9 -8.66 -10.19 5.81
CA GLN A 9 -9.22 -10.02 4.47
C GLN A 9 -8.14 -10.00 3.39
N HIS A 10 -7.05 -9.27 3.62
CA HIS A 10 -5.94 -9.15 2.69
C HIS A 10 -4.73 -9.99 3.08
N GLN A 11 -4.80 -10.66 4.23
CA GLN A 11 -3.74 -11.49 4.80
C GLN A 11 -2.41 -10.72 4.92
N VAL A 12 -2.48 -9.49 5.43
CA VAL A 12 -1.32 -8.60 5.61
C VAL A 12 -1.10 -8.22 7.07
N LEU A 13 0.14 -7.88 7.42
CA LEU A 13 0.48 -7.31 8.71
C LEU A 13 0.55 -5.79 8.64
N ILE A 14 -0.20 -5.13 9.50
CA ILE A 14 -0.24 -3.68 9.66
C ILE A 14 0.44 -3.32 10.97
N CYS A 15 1.43 -2.44 10.92
CA CYS A 15 1.95 -1.82 12.13
C CYS A 15 1.06 -0.63 12.50
N ARG A 16 0.40 -0.70 13.65
CA ARG A 16 -0.45 0.37 14.17
C ARG A 16 0.32 1.64 14.52
N SER A 17 1.53 1.50 15.09
CA SER A 17 2.34 2.66 15.50
C SER A 17 2.94 3.38 14.29
N CYS A 18 3.41 2.65 13.30
CA CYS A 18 3.99 3.23 12.07
C CYS A 18 2.94 3.52 11.00
N GLN A 19 1.72 3.03 11.16
CA GLN A 19 0.63 3.10 10.19
C GLN A 19 1.05 2.60 8.79
N THR A 20 1.76 1.47 8.74
CA THR A 20 2.31 0.89 7.50
C THR A 20 2.05 -0.61 7.38
N ILE A 21 1.98 -1.12 6.15
CA ILE A 21 2.01 -2.55 5.88
C ILE A 21 3.45 -3.04 5.94
N ILE A 22 3.68 -4.16 6.62
CA ILE A 22 4.97 -4.83 6.68
C ILE A 22 5.01 -5.96 5.65
N GLY A 23 6.14 -6.09 4.94
CA GLY A 23 6.33 -7.19 4.00
C GLY A 23 6.21 -8.57 4.67
N PRO A 24 5.68 -9.59 3.97
CA PRO A 24 5.26 -10.86 4.56
C PRO A 24 6.41 -11.78 5.00
N ARG A 25 7.67 -11.43 4.66
CA ARG A 25 8.84 -12.24 4.99
C ARG A 25 9.37 -11.86 6.38
N TRP A 26 9.77 -12.87 7.16
CA TRP A 26 10.33 -12.65 8.49
C TRP A 26 11.49 -11.64 8.51
N GLN A 27 12.35 -11.61 7.49
CA GLN A 27 13.44 -10.63 7.43
C GLN A 27 12.93 -9.17 7.37
N ALA A 28 11.83 -8.92 6.65
CA ALA A 28 11.21 -7.60 6.58
C ALA A 28 10.57 -7.22 7.92
N ILE A 29 9.86 -8.17 8.54
CA ILE A 29 9.21 -8.00 9.85
C ILE A 29 10.25 -7.74 10.93
N LYS A 30 11.29 -8.58 11.01
CA LYS A 30 12.40 -8.43 11.96
C LYS A 30 13.11 -7.08 11.79
N ARG A 31 13.36 -6.63 10.56
CA ARG A 31 13.98 -5.34 10.29
C ARG A 31 13.10 -4.19 10.77
N HIS A 32 11.79 -4.24 10.48
CA HIS A 32 10.83 -3.25 10.96
C HIS A 32 10.78 -3.19 12.49
N LEU A 33 10.62 -4.35 13.15
CA LEU A 33 10.52 -4.44 14.60
C LEU A 33 11.78 -4.00 15.34
N ARG A 34 12.97 -4.15 14.73
CA ARG A 34 14.23 -3.65 15.31
C ARG A 34 14.44 -2.15 15.13
N GLY A 35 13.80 -1.55 14.13
CA GLY A 35 13.87 -0.12 13.88
C GLY A 35 13.09 0.70 14.91
N GLU A 36 13.31 2.01 14.90
CA GLU A 36 12.44 2.96 15.61
C GLU A 36 11.05 2.97 14.96
N PRO A 37 9.94 3.02 15.73
CA PRO A 37 9.82 3.23 17.18
C PRO A 37 9.88 1.95 18.03
N HIS A 38 10.02 0.78 17.42
CA HIS A 38 9.78 -0.50 18.09
C HIS A 38 10.97 -1.01 18.91
N ARG A 39 12.19 -0.92 18.36
CA ARG A 39 13.45 -1.37 18.99
C ARG A 39 13.34 -2.74 19.67
N ALA A 40 12.53 -3.64 19.12
CA ALA A 40 12.24 -4.94 19.71
C ALA A 40 13.48 -5.84 19.63
N LEU A 41 13.83 -6.47 20.74
CA LEU A 41 15.00 -7.33 20.89
C LEU A 41 14.65 -8.59 21.70
N GLY A 42 15.53 -9.59 21.61
CA GLY A 42 15.50 -10.78 22.47
C GLY A 42 14.11 -11.46 22.55
N PRO A 43 13.54 -11.64 23.76
CA PRO A 43 12.24 -12.30 23.95
C PRO A 43 11.09 -11.70 23.13
N ALA A 44 11.05 -10.37 22.98
CA ALA A 44 9.99 -9.71 22.21
C ALA A 44 10.01 -10.12 20.74
N LEU A 45 11.20 -10.16 20.11
CA LEU A 45 11.33 -10.65 18.73
C LEU A 45 10.95 -12.13 18.61
N LYS A 46 11.23 -12.95 19.63
CA LYS A 46 10.84 -14.37 19.63
C LYS A 46 9.31 -14.51 19.66
N ALA A 47 8.64 -13.70 20.48
CA ALA A 47 7.17 -13.66 20.54
C ALA A 47 6.57 -13.21 19.21
N TYR A 48 7.08 -12.13 18.61
CA TYR A 48 6.61 -11.71 17.28
C TYR A 48 6.85 -12.76 16.22
N ARG A 49 7.99 -13.46 16.25
CA ARG A 49 8.26 -14.54 15.30
C ARG A 49 7.22 -15.64 15.41
N ALA A 50 6.96 -16.14 16.62
CA ALA A 50 5.97 -17.17 16.86
C ALA A 50 4.57 -16.72 16.41
N TYR A 51 4.18 -15.47 16.71
CA TYR A 51 2.95 -14.88 16.22
C TYR A 51 2.88 -14.88 14.69
N THR A 52 3.90 -14.35 14.01
CA THR A 52 3.88 -14.21 12.55
C THR A 52 3.99 -15.56 11.83
N ASP A 53 4.69 -16.52 12.41
CA ASP A 53 4.79 -17.88 11.88
C ASP A 53 3.44 -18.63 11.96
N SER A 54 2.54 -18.21 12.85
CA SER A 54 1.17 -18.76 12.95
C SER A 54 0.18 -18.17 11.92
N LEU A 55 0.57 -17.12 11.20
CA LEU A 55 -0.30 -16.41 10.27
C LEU A 55 -0.07 -16.88 8.83
N THR A 56 -1.15 -16.93 8.06
CA THR A 56 -1.06 -17.02 6.61
C THR A 56 -0.92 -15.61 6.04
N LEU A 57 0.27 -15.26 5.52
CA LEU A 57 0.53 -13.94 4.94
C LEU A 57 0.55 -13.99 3.41
N GLN A 58 -0.13 -13.05 2.77
CA GLN A 58 -0.16 -12.94 1.33
C GLN A 58 1.20 -12.52 0.76
N THR A 59 1.58 -13.11 -0.37
CA THR A 59 2.81 -12.69 -1.06
C THR A 59 2.64 -11.33 -1.73
N LEU A 60 3.75 -10.61 -1.93
CA LEU A 60 3.72 -9.35 -2.69
C LEU A 60 3.15 -9.53 -4.10
N ASN A 61 3.38 -10.69 -4.74
CA ASN A 61 2.81 -10.97 -6.05
C ASN A 61 1.30 -11.23 -5.97
N GLY A 62 0.86 -12.00 -4.97
CA GLY A 62 -0.57 -12.22 -4.70
C GLY A 62 -1.32 -10.91 -4.46
N LEU A 63 -0.75 -9.97 -3.70
CA LEU A 63 -1.32 -8.64 -3.51
C LEU A 63 -1.40 -7.81 -4.81
N ARG A 64 -0.43 -7.97 -5.72
CA ARG A 64 -0.44 -7.28 -7.02
C ARG A 64 -1.51 -7.83 -7.96
N GLN A 65 -1.77 -9.13 -7.90
CA GLN A 65 -2.77 -9.81 -8.71
C GLN A 65 -4.18 -9.59 -8.15
N GLY A 66 -4.33 -9.65 -6.82
CA GLY A 66 -5.60 -9.43 -6.11
C GLY A 66 -5.84 -7.96 -5.73
N LYS A 67 -5.67 -7.02 -6.67
CA LYS A 67 -5.98 -5.61 -6.40
C LYS A 67 -7.49 -5.46 -6.12
N PRO A 68 -7.89 -4.74 -5.06
CA PRO A 68 -9.29 -4.52 -4.78
C PRO A 68 -9.95 -3.72 -5.91
N GLN A 69 -11.21 -4.06 -6.20
CA GLN A 69 -12.05 -3.22 -7.04
C GLN A 69 -12.45 -1.96 -6.26
N LEU A 70 -12.68 -0.86 -6.98
CA LEU A 70 -13.02 0.43 -6.39
C LEU A 70 -14.53 0.70 -6.48
N PRO A 71 -15.15 1.28 -5.45
CA PRO A 71 -14.52 1.84 -4.25
C PRO A 71 -14.09 0.77 -3.23
N CYS A 72 -12.94 0.97 -2.56
CA CYS A 72 -12.47 0.07 -1.50
C CYS A 72 -12.43 0.82 -0.16
N ALA A 73 -12.87 0.15 0.92
CA ALA A 73 -12.78 0.71 2.25
C ALA A 73 -11.30 0.87 2.68
N PRO A 74 -10.94 1.95 3.42
CA PRO A 74 -9.63 2.08 4.03
C PRO A 74 -9.33 0.91 4.97
N LEU A 75 -8.06 0.49 5.04
CA LEU A 75 -7.63 -0.49 6.03
C LEU A 75 -7.42 0.20 7.37
N GLU A 76 -7.98 -0.41 8.43
CA GLU A 76 -7.82 0.08 9.79
C GLU A 76 -6.33 0.19 10.15
N PHE A 77 -5.98 1.27 10.85
CA PHE A 77 -4.61 1.63 11.27
C PHE A 77 -3.62 1.97 10.15
N LEU A 78 -3.99 1.84 8.88
CA LEU A 78 -3.14 2.26 7.77
C LEU A 78 -3.35 3.74 7.46
N VAL A 79 -2.27 4.47 7.25
CA VAL A 79 -2.36 5.88 6.85
C VAL A 79 -2.98 6.00 5.46
N THR A 80 -3.90 6.94 5.30
CA THR A 80 -4.48 7.32 4.01
C THR A 80 -3.86 8.63 3.53
N PHE A 81 -3.52 8.70 2.25
CA PHE A 81 -3.00 9.91 1.63
C PHE A 81 -3.99 10.43 0.60
N ALA A 82 -4.15 11.75 0.54
CA ALA A 82 -4.78 12.38 -0.61
C ALA A 82 -3.94 12.06 -1.87
N GLY A 83 -4.62 11.79 -2.98
CA GLY A 83 -3.97 11.40 -4.22
C GLY A 83 -4.76 11.79 -5.45
N TYR A 84 -4.11 11.67 -6.59
CA TYR A 84 -4.64 11.94 -7.90
C TYR A 84 -4.84 10.62 -8.63
N SER A 85 -5.98 10.49 -9.30
CA SER A 85 -6.31 9.38 -10.18
C SER A 85 -6.56 9.88 -11.58
N CYS A 86 -6.14 9.12 -12.59
CA CYS A 86 -6.52 9.41 -13.96
C CYS A 86 -7.99 9.02 -14.20
N LEU A 87 -8.80 9.96 -14.69
CA LEU A 87 -10.21 9.74 -15.07
C LEU A 87 -10.37 9.32 -16.54
N LEU A 88 -9.37 9.59 -17.38
CA LEU A 88 -9.38 9.25 -18.82
C LEU A 88 -9.32 7.74 -19.08
N TYR A 89 -9.15 6.94 -18.04
CA TYR A 89 -9.25 5.47 -18.10
C TYR A 89 -10.72 5.05 -18.03
N GLU A 90 -11.51 5.53 -18.98
CA GLU A 90 -12.90 5.15 -19.16
C GLU A 90 -12.98 4.03 -20.19
N HIS A 91 -13.44 2.88 -19.70
CA HIS A 91 -13.87 1.71 -20.46
C HIS A 91 -12.79 0.86 -21.17
N THR A 92 -13.00 -0.45 -21.11
CA THR A 92 -12.36 -1.54 -21.87
C THR A 92 -11.01 -2.08 -21.35
N THR A 93 -11.11 -3.19 -20.59
CA THR A 93 -10.24 -4.38 -20.72
C THR A 93 -8.71 -4.17 -20.81
N GLY A 94 -8.12 -3.35 -19.93
CA GLY A 94 -6.67 -3.13 -19.82
C GLY A 94 -6.24 -2.61 -18.43
N PRO A 95 -4.94 -2.44 -18.12
CA PRO A 95 -4.39 -2.48 -16.77
C PRO A 95 -4.95 -1.39 -15.84
N ALA A 96 -5.09 -1.76 -14.56
CA ALA A 96 -5.67 -0.98 -13.46
C ALA A 96 -5.46 0.55 -13.51
N ARG A 97 -6.51 1.30 -13.11
CA ARG A 97 -6.51 2.75 -12.87
C ARG A 97 -5.18 3.25 -12.27
N PHE A 98 -4.64 4.33 -12.82
CA PHE A 98 -3.40 4.94 -12.33
C PHE A 98 -3.68 5.84 -11.12
N PHE A 99 -2.88 5.67 -10.06
CA PHE A 99 -2.95 6.47 -8.84
C PHE A 99 -1.56 7.00 -8.47
N THR A 100 -1.49 8.24 -8.00
CA THR A 100 -0.25 8.86 -7.46
C THR A 100 -0.60 9.86 -6.37
N THR A 101 0.24 10.00 -5.35
CA THR A 101 0.14 11.10 -4.40
C THR A 101 0.85 12.38 -4.89
N TYR A 102 1.55 12.29 -6.03
CA TYR A 102 2.36 13.38 -6.59
C TYR A 102 1.85 13.78 -7.99
N LEU A 103 1.22 14.96 -8.08
CA LEU A 103 0.60 15.47 -9.31
C LEU A 103 1.55 15.58 -10.50
N PRO A 104 2.80 16.09 -10.36
CA PRO A 104 3.73 16.14 -11.49
C PRO A 104 4.04 14.78 -12.10
N ARG A 105 3.98 13.68 -11.32
CA ARG A 105 4.13 12.32 -11.86
C ARG A 105 2.91 11.91 -12.72
N LEU A 106 1.71 12.34 -12.35
CA LEU A 106 0.54 12.16 -13.21
C LEU A 106 0.76 12.92 -14.53
N GLN A 107 1.07 14.21 -14.44
CA GLN A 107 1.15 15.10 -15.60
C GLN A 107 2.27 14.76 -16.57
N ARG A 108 3.46 14.38 -16.07
CA ARG A 108 4.65 14.18 -16.90
C ARG A 108 4.86 12.73 -17.32
N ASN A 109 4.44 11.76 -16.50
CA ASN A 109 4.78 10.36 -16.76
C ASN A 109 3.56 9.53 -17.16
N HIS A 110 2.34 9.95 -16.80
CA HIS A 110 1.13 9.20 -17.09
C HIS A 110 0.29 9.84 -18.20
N LEU A 111 -0.03 11.15 -18.12
CA LEU A 111 -0.86 11.80 -19.14
C LEU A 111 -0.34 11.64 -20.59
N PRO A 112 0.99 11.63 -20.86
CA PRO A 112 1.49 11.36 -22.20
C PRO A 112 1.11 9.98 -22.76
N SER A 113 0.85 8.97 -21.91
CA SER A 113 0.34 7.67 -22.38
C SER A 113 -1.09 7.75 -22.91
N HIS A 114 -1.80 8.83 -22.59
CA HIS A 114 -3.13 9.16 -23.13
C HIS A 114 -3.05 10.16 -24.29
N GLY A 115 -1.86 10.46 -24.81
CA GLY A 115 -1.67 11.48 -25.84
C GLY A 115 -1.92 12.91 -25.35
N GLN A 116 -2.09 13.12 -24.03
CA GLN A 116 -2.26 14.45 -23.46
C GLN A 116 -0.91 15.06 -23.09
N THR A 117 -0.75 16.33 -23.44
CA THR A 117 0.39 17.15 -23.03
C THR A 117 0.07 17.86 -21.71
N ALA A 118 1.10 18.14 -20.90
CA ALA A 118 0.93 18.85 -19.62
C ALA A 118 0.29 20.25 -19.77
N GLN A 119 0.25 20.81 -20.99
CA GLN A 119 -0.30 22.13 -21.29
C GLN A 119 -1.83 22.12 -21.42
N GLU A 120 -2.43 21.01 -21.86
CA GLU A 120 -3.88 20.89 -22.07
C GLU A 120 -4.68 20.83 -20.74
N HIS A 121 -4.02 20.51 -19.63
CA HIS A 121 -4.64 20.40 -18.30
C HIS A 121 -4.98 21.75 -17.65
N ARG A 122 -4.59 22.88 -18.24
CA ARG A 122 -4.96 24.23 -17.74
C ARG A 122 -6.36 24.68 -18.17
N LEU A 123 -6.98 23.97 -19.12
CA LEU A 123 -8.23 24.37 -19.75
C LEU A 123 -9.45 23.60 -19.23
N THR A 124 -9.25 22.61 -18.36
CA THR A 124 -10.35 21.88 -17.70
C THR A 124 -10.35 22.26 -16.21
N PRO A 125 -11.29 23.10 -15.76
CA PRO A 125 -11.45 23.37 -14.33
C PRO A 125 -11.87 22.08 -13.61
N LEU A 126 -11.33 21.89 -12.39
CA LEU A 126 -11.76 20.85 -11.45
C LEU A 126 -13.20 21.07 -11.00
#